data_AF-A6HVL6-F1
#
_entry.id   AF-A6HVL6-F1
#
_cell.length_a   1.000
_cell.length_b   1.000
_cell.length_c   1.000
_cell.angle_alpha   90.00
_cell.angle_beta   90.00
_cell.angle_gamma   90.00
#
_symmetry.space_group_name_H-M   'P 1'
#
loop_
_entity.id
_entity.type
_entity.pdbx_description
1 polymer ?
#
loop_
_entity_poly.entity_id
_entity_poly.type
_entity_poly.pdbx_seq_one_letter_code
_entity_poly.pdbx_strand_id
1 'polypeptide(L)'
;MIGVITLYKSQMYKICSLLSAVDVDHPDVKAVEVSTVDAFQGAEKEIIILSCVRTRQVGFIDSEKRMNVALTRGRRHLLIIGSLSCLRKNQLWGRVIQHCKGREDGLQHASQCEPQLDRLLKEYLEKQAEEKQKKTEKEKLKDKSH
;
A
#
# COMPACT_ATOMS: atom_id res chain seq x y z
N MET A 1 0.60 0.87 12.73
CA MET A 1 0.17 1.86 11.73
C MET A 1 0.83 1.53 10.39
N ILE A 2 0.13 1.76 9.27
CA ILE A 2 0.56 1.39 7.90
C ILE A 2 1.20 2.60 7.21
N GLY A 3 2.27 2.40 6.46
CA GLY A 3 2.86 3.41 5.60
C GLY A 3 2.94 2.96 4.14
N VAL A 4 2.75 3.90 3.22
CA VAL A 4 2.95 3.70 1.78
C VAL A 4 4.08 4.60 1.32
N ILE A 5 5.15 4.00 0.81
CA ILE A 5 6.32 4.70 0.30
C ILE A 5 6.34 4.58 -1.22
N THR A 6 6.64 5.67 -1.90
CA THR A 6 6.87 5.67 -3.35
C THR A 6 8.14 6.44 -3.73
N LEU A 7 8.75 6.08 -4.85
CA LEU A 7 9.93 6.74 -5.37
C LEU A 7 9.61 8.06 -6.13
N TYR A 8 8.32 8.36 -6.36
CA TYR A 8 7.90 9.45 -7.23
C TYR A 8 6.80 10.30 -6.57
N LYS A 9 6.99 11.63 -6.53
CA LYS A 9 5.99 12.57 -5.97
C LYS A 9 4.63 12.48 -6.67
N SER A 10 4.61 12.35 -7.99
CA SER A 10 3.36 12.20 -8.75
C SER A 10 2.56 10.96 -8.34
N GLN A 11 3.25 9.85 -8.05
CA GLN A 11 2.60 8.65 -7.54
C GLN A 11 2.07 8.86 -6.12
N MET A 12 2.79 9.58 -5.27
CA MET A 12 2.34 9.92 -3.91
C MET A 12 1.01 10.68 -3.98
N TYR A 13 0.95 11.77 -4.77
CA TYR A 13 -0.28 12.54 -4.94
C TYR A 13 -1.43 11.70 -5.50
N LYS A 14 -1.15 10.82 -6.47
CA LYS A 14 -2.16 9.92 -7.03
C LYS A 14 -2.72 8.97 -5.97
N ILE A 15 -1.87 8.35 -5.15
CA ILE A 15 -2.32 7.45 -4.08
C ILE A 15 -3.12 8.22 -3.04
N CYS A 16 -2.66 9.39 -2.59
CA CYS A 16 -3.41 10.24 -1.67
C CYS A 16 -4.79 10.59 -2.22
N SER A 17 -4.87 11.03 -3.48
CA SER A 17 -6.14 11.37 -4.12
C SER A 17 -7.09 10.18 -4.22
N LEU A 18 -6.58 8.98 -4.51
CA LEU A 18 -7.39 7.77 -4.56
C LEU A 18 -7.90 7.38 -3.17
N LEU A 19 -7.05 7.46 -2.13
CA LEU A 19 -7.46 7.19 -0.76
C LEU A 19 -8.54 8.17 -0.28
N SER A 20 -8.38 9.45 -0.60
CA SER A 20 -9.38 10.48 -0.29
C SER A 20 -10.72 10.24 -1.00
N ALA A 21 -10.73 9.60 -2.17
CA ALA A 21 -11.96 9.31 -2.89
C ALA A 21 -12.75 8.12 -2.31
N VAL A 22 -12.11 7.24 -1.53
CA VAL A 22 -12.73 5.97 -1.08
C VAL A 22 -13.60 6.16 0.17
N ASP A 23 -13.15 6.93 1.18
CA ASP A 23 -13.98 7.45 2.27
C ASP A 23 -13.10 8.36 3.15
N VAL A 24 -13.26 9.69 3.07
CA VAL A 24 -12.37 10.64 3.77
C VAL A 24 -12.43 10.46 5.28
N ASP A 25 -13.56 10.03 5.83
CA ASP A 25 -13.79 10.00 7.28
C ASP A 25 -13.59 8.64 7.94
N HIS A 26 -13.24 7.61 7.18
CA HIS A 26 -12.92 6.32 7.76
C HIS A 26 -11.59 6.42 8.54
N PRO A 27 -11.56 6.18 9.86
CA PRO A 27 -10.37 6.35 10.70
C PRO A 27 -9.16 5.55 10.19
N ASP A 28 -9.42 4.34 9.67
CA ASP A 28 -8.37 3.47 9.15
C ASP A 28 -7.69 4.04 7.89
N VAL A 29 -8.42 4.78 7.04
CA VAL A 29 -7.85 5.43 5.85
C VAL A 29 -7.02 6.63 6.26
N LYS A 30 -7.48 7.44 7.22
CA LYS A 30 -6.70 8.55 7.80
C LYS A 30 -5.42 8.09 8.50
N ALA A 31 -5.38 6.84 8.98
CA ALA A 31 -4.21 6.26 9.63
C ALA A 31 -3.11 5.80 8.65
N VAL A 32 -3.37 5.82 7.33
CA VAL A 32 -2.37 5.47 6.32
C VAL A 32 -1.53 6.69 5.98
N GLU A 33 -0.23 6.61 6.26
CA GLU A 33 0.73 7.66 5.87
C GLU A 33 1.29 7.36 4.48
N VAL A 34 1.12 8.27 3.53
CA VAL A 34 1.65 8.14 2.17
C VAL A 34 2.71 9.20 1.93
N SER A 35 3.92 8.79 1.54
CA SER A 35 4.98 9.75 1.26
C SER A 35 6.00 9.24 0.22
N THR A 36 6.92 10.13 -0.16
CA THR A 36 8.10 9.74 -0.93
C THR A 36 9.21 9.21 -0.05
N VAL A 37 10.08 8.35 -0.59
CA VAL A 37 11.23 7.80 0.15
C VAL A 37 12.12 8.86 0.81
N ASP A 38 12.32 10.01 0.16
CA ASP A 38 13.13 11.11 0.69
C ASP A 38 12.44 11.81 1.87
N ALA A 39 11.10 11.85 1.88
CA ALA A 39 10.30 12.48 2.93
C ALA A 39 10.01 11.55 4.12
N PHE A 40 10.24 10.24 3.96
CA PHE A 40 9.97 9.24 5.01
C PHE A 40 11.18 8.99 5.93
N GLN A 41 12.09 9.95 6.03
CA GLN A 41 13.33 9.76 6.77
C GLN A 41 13.08 9.87 8.29
N GLY A 42 13.49 8.85 9.05
CA GLY A 42 13.39 8.83 10.52
C GLY A 42 12.09 8.24 11.09
N ALA A 43 11.12 7.87 10.25
CA ALA A 43 9.90 7.17 10.68
C ALA A 43 9.95 5.70 10.27
N GLU A 44 9.48 4.81 11.15
CA GLU A 44 9.22 3.40 10.86
C GLU A 44 7.73 3.11 11.07
N LYS A 45 7.21 2.10 10.37
CA LYS A 45 5.82 1.64 10.51
C LYS A 45 5.78 0.14 10.70
N GLU A 46 4.66 -0.34 11.22
CA GLU A 46 4.44 -1.78 11.42
C GLU A 46 4.42 -2.52 10.08
N ILE A 47 3.75 -1.92 9.10
CA ILE A 47 3.61 -2.43 7.74
C ILE A 47 4.00 -1.31 6.78
N ILE A 48 4.86 -1.62 5.81
CA ILE A 48 5.20 -0.74 4.70
C ILE A 48 4.78 -1.37 3.38
N ILE A 49 4.13 -0.57 2.55
CA ILE A 49 3.88 -0.87 1.13
C ILE A 49 4.77 0.04 0.29
N LEU A 50 5.72 -0.54 -0.44
CA LEU A 50 6.64 0.17 -1.31
C LEU A 50 6.19 0.08 -2.76
N SER A 51 5.86 1.22 -3.37
CA SER A 51 5.54 1.33 -4.81
C SER A 51 6.78 1.74 -5.62
N CYS A 52 7.26 0.84 -6.48
CA CYS A 52 8.42 1.08 -7.35
C CYS A 52 8.07 1.85 -8.64
N VAL A 53 6.79 1.89 -9.02
CA VAL A 53 6.18 2.65 -10.12
C VAL A 53 6.61 2.27 -11.55
N ARG A 54 7.91 2.17 -11.83
CA ARG A 54 8.42 2.04 -13.20
C ARG A 54 8.18 0.65 -13.77
N THR A 55 7.85 0.62 -15.07
CA THR A 55 7.57 -0.62 -15.81
C THR A 55 8.47 -0.86 -17.03
N ARG A 56 9.26 0.14 -17.47
CA ARG A 56 10.08 0.03 -18.70
C ARG A 56 11.55 0.43 -18.51
N GLN A 57 11.79 1.57 -17.88
CA GLN A 57 13.12 2.15 -17.62
C GLN A 57 13.38 2.26 -16.12
N VAL A 58 14.63 2.08 -15.70
CA VAL A 58 15.02 1.95 -14.29
C VAL A 58 14.82 3.24 -13.49
N GLY A 59 15.30 4.40 -13.96
CA GLY A 59 15.04 5.69 -13.31
C GLY A 59 15.54 5.73 -11.85
N PHE A 60 14.74 6.30 -10.92
CA PHE A 60 15.12 6.44 -9.50
C PHE A 60 15.30 5.12 -8.72
N ILE A 61 15.04 3.98 -9.35
CA ILE A 61 15.24 2.64 -8.78
C ILE A 61 16.74 2.36 -8.57
N ASP A 62 17.64 3.10 -9.23
CA ASP A 62 19.10 2.92 -9.14
C ASP A 62 19.76 3.52 -7.89
N SER A 63 19.03 4.26 -7.04
CA SER A 63 19.63 4.86 -5.84
C SER A 63 19.70 3.86 -4.68
N GLU A 64 20.91 3.38 -4.39
CA GLU A 64 21.18 2.48 -3.25
C GLU A 64 20.71 3.06 -1.91
N LYS A 65 20.97 4.35 -1.66
CA LYS A 65 20.56 5.02 -0.42
C LYS A 65 19.04 5.00 -0.25
N ARG A 66 18.29 5.33 -1.31
CA ARG A 66 16.81 5.31 -1.28
C ARG A 66 16.28 3.89 -1.12
N MET A 67 16.90 2.92 -1.79
CA MET A 67 16.55 1.51 -1.62
C MET A 67 16.74 1.07 -0.15
N ASN A 68 17.89 1.36 0.45
CA ASN A 68 18.17 0.99 1.85
C ASN A 68 17.19 1.65 2.83
N VAL A 69 16.87 2.93 2.63
CA VAL A 69 15.83 3.59 3.44
C VAL A 69 14.52 2.84 3.27
N ALA A 70 14.01 2.70 2.05
CA ALA A 70 12.70 2.09 1.78
C ALA A 70 12.56 0.66 2.32
N LEU A 71 13.60 -0.17 2.15
CA LEU A 71 13.60 -1.56 2.61
C LEU A 71 13.65 -1.71 4.15
N THR A 72 14.10 -0.68 4.88
CA THR A 72 14.25 -0.73 6.34
C THR A 72 13.12 -0.03 7.11
N ARG A 73 12.10 0.49 6.42
CA ARG A 73 11.02 1.25 7.08
C ARG A 73 9.95 0.37 7.74
N GLY A 74 9.84 -0.90 7.35
CA GLY A 74 8.82 -1.83 7.85
C GLY A 74 9.36 -2.67 9.01
N ARG A 75 8.66 -2.65 10.16
CA ARG A 75 9.05 -3.42 11.35
C ARG A 75 8.61 -4.88 11.31
N ARG A 76 7.38 -5.14 10.86
CA ARG A 76 6.80 -6.49 10.81
C ARG A 76 6.65 -6.98 9.38
N HIS A 77 6.11 -6.15 8.50
CA HIS A 77 5.91 -6.52 7.09
C HIS A 77 6.36 -5.43 6.13
N LEU A 78 6.94 -5.87 5.01
CA LEU A 78 7.30 -5.05 3.87
C LEU A 78 6.74 -5.69 2.60
N LEU A 79 5.79 -5.00 1.94
CA LEU A 79 5.25 -5.40 0.65
C LEU A 79 5.87 -4.52 -0.44
N ILE A 80 6.41 -5.14 -1.48
CA ILE A 80 7.07 -4.43 -2.59
C ILE A 80 6.25 -4.64 -3.86
N ILE A 81 5.70 -3.55 -4.39
CA ILE A 81 4.88 -3.56 -5.60
C ILE A 81 5.68 -2.93 -6.74
N GLY A 82 6.00 -3.72 -7.75
CA GLY A 82 6.77 -3.24 -8.90
C GLY A 82 6.77 -4.17 -10.10
N SER A 83 7.24 -3.65 -11.22
CA SER A 83 7.42 -4.44 -12.43
C SER A 83 8.68 -5.29 -12.32
N LEU A 84 8.50 -6.62 -12.31
CA LEU A 84 9.59 -7.58 -12.22
C LEU A 84 10.61 -7.43 -13.38
N SER A 85 10.13 -7.19 -14.60
CA SER A 85 10.98 -6.98 -15.77
C SER A 85 11.80 -5.70 -15.70
N CYS A 86 11.28 -4.66 -15.06
CA CYS A 86 11.99 -3.40 -14.84
C CYS A 86 13.01 -3.51 -13.70
N LEU A 87 12.59 -4.08 -12.55
CA LEU A 87 13.43 -4.19 -11.36
C LEU A 87 14.64 -5.11 -11.57
N ARG A 88 14.49 -6.20 -12.34
CA ARG A 88 15.61 -7.12 -12.66
C ARG A 88 16.77 -6.47 -13.42
N LYS A 89 16.54 -5.32 -14.06
CA LYS A 89 17.60 -4.59 -14.79
C LYS A 89 18.60 -3.91 -13.84
N ASN A 90 18.22 -3.71 -12.57
CA ASN A 90 19.11 -3.18 -11.54
C ASN A 90 19.67 -4.34 -10.69
N GLN A 91 20.99 -4.36 -10.49
CA GLN A 91 21.68 -5.42 -9.75
C GLN A 91 21.23 -5.52 -8.28
N LEU A 92 21.01 -4.38 -7.61
CA LEU A 92 20.59 -4.35 -6.20
C LEU A 92 19.19 -4.95 -6.03
N TRP A 93 18.25 -4.53 -6.88
CA TRP A 93 16.89 -5.09 -6.90
C TRP A 93 16.87 -6.55 -7.33
N GLY A 94 17.78 -6.97 -8.21
CA GLY A 94 18.00 -8.38 -8.53
C GLY A 94 18.28 -9.23 -7.28
N ARG A 95 19.09 -8.72 -6.34
CA ARG A 95 19.35 -9.38 -5.04
C ARG A 95 18.10 -9.45 -4.16
N VAL A 96 17.32 -8.37 -4.09
CA VAL A 96 16.04 -8.35 -3.35
C VAL A 96 15.07 -9.39 -3.91
N ILE A 97 14.91 -9.43 -5.24
CA ILE A 97 14.03 -10.40 -5.92
C ILE A 97 14.50 -11.83 -5.63
N GLN A 98 15.81 -12.10 -5.70
CA GLN A 98 16.33 -13.43 -5.43
C GLN A 98 16.09 -13.84 -3.98
N HIS A 99 16.22 -12.91 -3.03
CA HIS A 99 15.91 -13.13 -1.64
C HIS A 99 14.42 -13.48 -1.42
N CYS A 100 13.51 -12.79 -2.11
CA CYS A 100 12.07 -13.06 -2.04
C CYS A 100 11.68 -14.40 -2.68
N LYS A 101 12.29 -14.81 -3.78
CA LYS A 101 11.97 -16.08 -4.47
C LYS A 101 12.12 -17.33 -3.60
N GLY A 102 13.05 -17.31 -2.65
CA GLY A 102 13.32 -18.46 -1.77
C GLY A 102 12.41 -18.57 -0.56
N ARG A 103 11.38 -17.72 -0.45
CA ARG A 103 10.50 -17.64 0.72
C ARG A 103 9.05 -17.97 0.35
N GLU A 104 8.35 -18.59 1.29
CA GLU A 104 6.90 -18.71 1.26
C GLU A 104 6.28 -17.30 1.14
N ASP A 105 5.34 -17.13 0.21
CA ASP A 105 4.69 -15.87 -0.15
C ASP A 105 5.61 -14.73 -0.63
N GLY A 106 6.88 -15.00 -0.94
CA GLY A 106 7.87 -13.95 -1.19
C GLY A 106 7.77 -13.25 -2.54
N LEU A 107 7.92 -13.98 -3.67
CA LEU A 107 7.73 -13.42 -5.02
C LEU A 107 6.46 -13.97 -5.65
N GLN A 108 5.47 -13.10 -5.85
CA GLN A 108 4.20 -13.46 -6.46
C GLN A 108 3.89 -12.53 -7.65
N HIS A 109 3.28 -13.09 -8.70
CA HIS A 109 2.71 -12.31 -9.78
C HIS A 109 1.34 -11.78 -9.36
N ALA A 110 0.96 -10.58 -9.81
CA ALA A 110 -0.30 -9.94 -9.42
C ALA A 110 -1.50 -10.85 -9.66
N SER A 111 -1.55 -11.55 -10.81
CA SER A 111 -2.62 -12.49 -11.15
C SER A 111 -2.78 -13.66 -10.18
N GLN A 112 -1.75 -13.99 -9.38
CA GLN A 112 -1.84 -15.03 -8.35
C GLN A 112 -2.51 -14.52 -7.08
N CYS A 113 -2.36 -13.22 -6.78
CA CYS A 113 -2.89 -12.58 -5.57
C CYS A 113 -4.24 -11.88 -5.81
N GLU A 114 -4.54 -11.50 -7.05
CA GLU A 114 -5.76 -10.78 -7.45
C GLU A 114 -7.04 -11.42 -6.91
N PRO A 115 -7.29 -12.74 -7.06
CA PRO A 115 -8.53 -13.35 -6.56
C PRO A 115 -8.70 -13.21 -5.03
N GLN A 116 -7.60 -13.33 -4.28
CA GLN A 116 -7.63 -13.17 -2.83
C GLN A 116 -7.86 -11.71 -2.44
N LEU A 117 -7.23 -10.77 -3.15
CA LEU A 117 -7.40 -9.35 -2.91
C LEU A 117 -8.84 -8.89 -3.21
N ASP A 118 -9.40 -9.34 -4.34
CA ASP A 118 -10.77 -9.02 -4.74
C ASP A 118 -11.79 -9.54 -3.73
N ARG A 119 -11.55 -10.75 -3.19
CA ARG A 119 -12.37 -11.31 -2.12
C ARG A 119 -12.31 -10.44 -0.86
N LEU A 120 -11.12 -10.05 -0.41
CA LEU A 120 -10.95 -9.19 0.77
C LEU A 120 -11.61 -7.82 0.57
N LEU A 121 -11.49 -7.23 -0.63
CA LEU A 121 -12.13 -5.98 -0.98
C LEU A 121 -13.66 -6.10 -0.93
N LYS A 122 -14.22 -7.17 -1.49
CA LYS A 122 -15.65 -7.44 -1.44
C LYS A 122 -16.15 -7.56 0.00
N GLU A 123 -15.47 -8.36 0.82
CA GLU A 123 -15.80 -8.54 2.25
C GLU A 123 -15.72 -7.21 3.03
N TYR A 124 -14.73 -6.35 2.72
CA TYR A 124 -14.62 -5.03 3.33
C TYR A 124 -15.80 -4.12 2.94
N LEU A 125 -16.13 -4.05 1.65
CA LEU A 125 -17.22 -3.20 1.15
C LEU A 125 -18.59 -3.64 1.68
N GLU A 126 -18.83 -4.95 1.78
CA GLU A 126 -20.05 -5.50 2.38
C GLU A 126 -20.20 -5.08 3.85
N LYS A 127 -19.14 -5.21 4.65
CA LYS A 127 -19.13 -4.76 6.06
C LYS A 127 -19.40 -3.26 6.18
N GLN A 128 -18.80 -2.43 5.31
CA GLN A 128 -19.04 -0.99 5.31
C GLN A 128 -20.50 -0.65 4.96
N ALA A 129 -21.11 -1.37 4.03
CA ALA A 129 -22.52 -1.18 3.68
C ALA A 129 -23.46 -1.54 4.86
N GLU A 130 -23.19 -2.65 5.55
CA GLU A 130 -23.94 -3.05 6.75
C GLU A 130 -23.82 -2.03 7.89
N GLU A 131 -22.61 -1.51 8.14
CA GLU A 131 -22.39 -0.50 9.17
C GLU A 131 -23.12 0.81 8.87
N LYS A 132 -23.12 1.24 7.60
CA LYS A 132 -23.87 2.43 7.15
C LYS A 132 -25.38 2.23 7.34
N GLN A 133 -25.92 1.06 6.96
CA GLN A 133 -27.34 0.75 7.18
C GLN A 133 -27.72 0.77 8.67
N LYS A 134 -26.91 0.13 9.54
CA LYS A 134 -27.14 0.11 10.99
C LYS A 134 -27.12 1.52 11.62
N LYS A 135 -26.27 2.43 11.13
CA LYS A 135 -26.26 3.84 11.58
C LYS A 135 -27.53 4.57 11.17
N THR A 136 -27.95 4.44 9.91
CA THR A 136 -29.18 5.07 9.39
C THR A 136 -30.43 4.57 10.11
N GLU A 137 -30.52 3.29 10.44
CA GLU A 137 -31.63 2.73 11.22
C GLU A 137 -31.68 3.31 12.65
N LYS A 138 -30.53 3.38 13.34
CA LYS A 138 -30.45 3.97 14.69
C LYS A 138 -30.83 5.44 14.73
N GLU A 139 -30.52 6.22 13.70
CA GLU A 139 -30.92 7.63 13.59
C GLU A 139 -32.44 7.77 13.38
N LYS A 140 -33.03 6.96 12.49
CA LYS A 140 -34.49 6.94 12.27
C LYS A 140 -35.30 6.52 13.50
N LEU A 141 -34.75 5.63 14.33
CA LEU A 141 -35.38 5.21 15.59
C LEU A 141 -35.34 6.32 16.66
N LYS A 142 -34.30 7.15 16.68
CA LYS A 142 -34.20 8.29 17.62
C LYS A 142 -35.16 9.43 17.27
N ASP A 143 -35.36 9.71 15.98
CA ASP A 143 -36.29 10.75 15.51
C ASP A 143 -37.76 10.39 15.72
N LYS A 144 -38.11 9.11 15.84
CA LYS A 144 -39.48 8.66 16.12
C LYS A 144 -39.86 8.65 17.60
N SER A 145 -38.88 8.90 18.48
CA SER A 145 -39.05 8.93 19.94
C SER A 145 -39.12 10.35 20.52
N HIS A 146 -39.27 11.36 19.67
CA HIS A 146 -39.55 12.75 20.03
C HIS A 146 -40.87 13.23 19.42
#